data_AF-A0A2V6DTF3-F1
#
_entry.id   AF-A0A2V6DTF3-F1
#
_cell.length_a   1.000
_cell.length_b   1.000
_cell.length_c   1.000
_cell.angle_alpha   90.00
_cell.angle_beta   90.00
_cell.angle_gamma   90.00
#
_symmetry.space_group_name_H-M   'P 1'
#
loop_
_entity.id
_entity.type
_entity.pdbx_description
1 polymer ?
#
loop_
_entity_poly.entity_id
_entity_poly.type
_entity_poly.pdbx_seq_one_letter_code
_entity_poly.pdbx_strand_id
1 'polypeptide(L)'
;MPQADSLRSPESEWDLTMNERSFIFRPMSQPQLEPTLDRRTQILDAALVCFAKRGFHQTSMHDISAEAGISVGLIYRYFANKETVISAMADRHKKEIQEVLERARQAPTLLESLEILFTAHCCENSPKLLSAFVVDLYAEASRNPQVANLVRDVLQTSMDGVTDLIARSPEGKNAAGGLTPDELSELIFAVARGMLMRDVLQPQEMTAAERRTAQLEVVRRLWRLLFTNTMELAGV
;
A
#
# COMPACT_ATOMS: atom_id res chain seq x y z
N MET A 1 76.02 65.36 -19.43
CA MET A 1 75.70 65.99 -18.12
C MET A 1 75.25 67.42 -18.40
N PRO A 2 74.28 68.03 -17.67
CA PRO A 2 73.66 67.64 -16.38
C PRO A 2 72.10 67.51 -16.46
N GLN A 3 71.50 66.52 -15.77
CA GLN A 3 70.67 66.56 -14.54
C GLN A 3 69.22 67.10 -14.63
N ALA A 4 68.29 66.15 -14.41
CA ALA A 4 67.17 66.11 -13.47
C ALA A 4 66.01 67.15 -13.53
N ASP A 5 64.80 66.62 -13.76
CA ASP A 5 63.71 66.44 -12.77
C ASP A 5 62.31 67.00 -13.14
N SER A 6 61.33 66.15 -12.83
CA SER A 6 59.93 66.46 -12.48
C SER A 6 58.83 66.61 -13.58
N LEU A 7 57.72 65.91 -13.28
CA LEU A 7 56.28 66.20 -13.57
C LEU A 7 55.65 65.72 -14.90
N ARG A 8 54.97 64.55 -14.89
CA ARG A 8 53.48 64.38 -14.83
C ARG A 8 53.00 62.96 -15.23
N SER A 9 52.25 62.36 -14.28
CA SER A 9 51.13 61.40 -14.32
C SER A 9 51.00 60.29 -15.39
N PRO A 10 50.62 59.07 -14.96
CA PRO A 10 49.62 58.26 -15.65
C PRO A 10 48.36 58.03 -14.79
N GLU A 11 47.24 57.98 -15.49
CA GLU A 11 45.88 57.67 -15.02
C GLU A 11 45.79 56.28 -14.36
N SER A 12 45.06 56.18 -13.24
CA SER A 12 44.22 55.04 -12.78
C SER A 12 44.23 54.94 -11.26
N GLU A 13 43.10 55.27 -10.60
CA GLU A 13 42.68 54.72 -9.30
C GLU A 13 41.40 55.44 -8.80
N TRP A 14 40.28 54.73 -8.82
CA TRP A 14 39.12 54.99 -7.96
C TRP A 14 38.73 53.64 -7.36
N ASP A 15 39.36 53.24 -6.27
CA ASP A 15 38.99 53.51 -4.87
C ASP A 15 37.87 52.58 -4.38
N LEU A 16 38.28 51.43 -3.82
CA LEU A 16 37.45 50.50 -3.06
C LEU A 16 37.86 50.59 -1.58
N THR A 17 37.39 51.61 -0.88
CA THR A 17 37.37 51.58 0.58
C THR A 17 36.09 50.90 1.06
N MET A 18 36.29 49.70 1.63
CA MET A 18 35.32 48.99 2.47
C MET A 18 34.78 49.93 3.57
N ASN A 19 33.47 49.91 3.78
CA ASN A 19 32.91 50.23 5.09
C ASN A 19 31.92 49.14 5.50
N GLU A 20 32.36 48.33 6.46
CA GLU A 20 31.61 47.29 7.12
C GLU A 20 30.55 47.91 8.04
N ARG A 21 29.27 47.82 7.66
CA ARG A 21 28.10 47.79 8.56
C ARG A 21 26.82 47.73 7.75
N SER A 22 26.30 46.52 7.54
CA SER A 22 24.87 46.27 7.29
C SER A 22 24.57 44.79 7.57
N PHE A 23 24.07 44.52 8.77
CA PHE A 23 23.36 43.29 9.09
C PHE A 23 22.06 43.27 8.27
N ILE A 24 22.08 42.62 7.12
CA ILE A 24 20.84 42.26 6.42
C ILE A 24 20.30 41.00 7.07
N PHE A 25 19.26 41.16 7.88
CA PHE A 25 18.41 40.07 8.35
C PHE A 25 17.84 39.35 7.13
N ARG A 26 18.41 38.19 6.80
CA ARG A 26 17.84 37.29 5.80
C ARG A 26 16.66 36.58 6.48
N PRO A 27 15.40 36.79 6.06
CA PRO A 27 14.31 36.01 6.63
C PRO A 27 14.61 34.53 6.36
N MET A 28 14.65 33.74 7.43
CA MET A 28 14.66 32.29 7.32
C MET A 28 13.41 31.91 6.52
N SER A 29 13.60 31.44 5.28
CA SER A 29 12.53 30.79 4.54
C SER A 29 12.00 29.66 5.42
N GLN A 30 10.75 29.78 5.85
CA GLN A 30 10.02 28.71 6.51
C GLN A 30 10.18 27.44 5.67
N PRO A 31 10.37 26.25 6.27
CA PRO A 31 10.29 25.03 5.50
C PRO A 31 8.89 24.98 4.90
N GLN A 32 8.82 25.19 3.58
CA GLN A 32 7.62 24.96 2.80
C GLN A 32 7.17 23.54 3.16
N LEU A 33 6.05 23.44 3.87
CA LEU A 33 5.37 22.17 4.09
C LEU A 33 4.95 21.70 2.70
N GLU A 34 5.84 20.96 2.04
CA GLU A 34 5.45 20.09 0.94
C GLU A 34 4.25 19.26 1.40
N PRO A 35 3.28 19.00 0.50
CA PRO A 35 2.02 18.38 0.88
C PRO A 35 2.32 17.12 1.70
N THR A 36 1.97 17.17 2.98
CA THR A 36 2.31 16.15 3.99
C THR A 36 1.79 14.75 3.62
N LEU A 37 0.82 14.69 2.70
CA LEU A 37 0.29 13.48 2.07
C LEU A 37 1.34 12.70 1.28
N ASP A 38 2.28 13.38 0.60
CA ASP A 38 3.30 12.70 -0.20
C ASP A 38 4.33 12.01 0.70
N ARG A 39 4.83 12.71 1.73
CA ARG A 39 5.83 12.15 2.66
C ARG A 39 5.29 10.99 3.48
N ARG A 40 4.06 11.08 3.99
CA ARG A 40 3.47 9.96 4.74
C ARG A 40 3.31 8.73 3.83
N THR A 41 2.82 8.91 2.61
CA THR A 41 2.66 7.82 1.63
C THR A 41 4.00 7.19 1.25
N GLN A 42 5.00 8.01 0.95
CA GLN A 42 6.38 7.58 0.67
C GLN A 42 6.95 6.70 1.78
N ILE A 43 6.73 7.07 3.05
CA ILE A 43 7.20 6.27 4.20
C ILE A 43 6.46 4.92 4.26
N LEU A 44 5.14 4.89 4.04
CA LEU A 44 4.36 3.65 4.05
C LEU A 44 4.75 2.71 2.91
N ASP A 45 5.06 3.26 1.72
CA ASP A 45 5.51 2.47 0.57
C ASP A 45 6.92 1.89 0.80
N ALA A 46 7.84 2.68 1.36
CA ALA A 46 9.15 2.19 1.78
C ALA A 46 9.04 1.12 2.88
N ALA A 47 8.11 1.29 3.82
CA ALA A 47 7.85 0.32 4.87
C ALA A 47 7.35 -1.01 4.30
N LEU A 48 6.43 -0.98 3.31
CA LEU A 48 5.99 -2.18 2.60
C LEU A 48 7.17 -2.93 1.99
N VAL A 49 8.08 -2.23 1.31
CA VAL A 49 9.27 -2.84 0.70
C VAL A 49 10.17 -3.47 1.78
N CYS A 50 10.43 -2.75 2.87
CA CYS A 50 11.25 -3.24 3.96
C CYS A 50 10.65 -4.46 4.66
N PHE A 51 9.36 -4.41 4.99
CA PHE A 51 8.65 -5.52 5.64
C PHE A 51 8.57 -6.74 4.72
N ALA A 52 8.33 -6.57 3.43
CA ALA A 52 8.29 -7.68 2.47
C ALA A 52 9.66 -8.35 2.26
N LYS A 53 10.76 -7.58 2.35
CA LYS A 53 12.13 -8.11 2.13
C LYS A 53 12.75 -8.74 3.38
N ARG A 54 12.41 -8.25 4.57
CA ARG A 54 13.10 -8.58 5.84
C ARG A 54 12.17 -9.14 6.92
N GLY A 55 10.86 -9.12 6.68
CA GLY A 55 9.85 -9.39 7.70
C GLY A 55 9.72 -8.25 8.71
N PHE A 56 8.53 -8.14 9.32
CA PHE A 56 8.21 -7.09 10.29
C PHE A 56 9.19 -7.03 11.48
N HIS A 57 9.62 -8.19 11.98
CA HIS A 57 10.47 -8.25 13.16
C HIS A 57 11.87 -7.67 12.92
N GLN A 58 12.50 -7.96 11.78
CA GLN A 58 13.88 -7.53 11.49
C GLN A 58 13.98 -6.13 10.89
N THR A 59 12.87 -5.54 10.44
CA THR A 59 12.85 -4.16 9.97
C THR A 59 12.96 -3.18 11.13
N SER A 60 13.85 -2.20 11.00
CA SER A 60 14.01 -1.06 11.91
C SER A 60 13.48 0.24 11.30
N MET A 61 13.27 1.27 12.13
CA MET A 61 12.94 2.62 11.66
C MET A 61 14.03 3.21 10.76
N HIS A 62 15.30 2.85 10.99
CA HIS A 62 16.41 3.26 10.16
C HIS A 62 16.30 2.66 8.75
N ASP A 63 15.98 1.36 8.64
CA ASP A 63 15.80 0.69 7.35
C ASP A 63 14.71 1.38 6.53
N ILE A 64 13.56 1.67 7.15
CA ILE A 64 12.44 2.36 6.50
C ILE A 64 12.86 3.77 6.06
N SER A 65 13.60 4.51 6.89
CA SER A 65 14.07 5.86 6.52
C SER A 65 15.04 5.84 5.34
N ALA A 66 15.93 4.84 5.30
CA ALA A 66 16.90 4.67 4.23
C ALA A 66 16.20 4.28 2.92
N GLU A 67 15.26 3.34 2.95
CA GLU A 67 14.46 2.95 1.80
C GLU A 67 13.59 4.11 1.29
N ALA A 68 13.03 4.92 2.21
CA ALA A 68 12.26 6.11 1.85
C ALA A 68 13.13 7.27 1.34
N GLY A 69 14.46 7.22 1.49
CA GLY A 69 15.34 8.33 1.11
C GLY A 69 15.15 9.59 1.97
N ILE A 70 14.77 9.44 3.24
CA ILE A 70 14.55 10.55 4.18
C ILE A 70 15.46 10.42 5.42
N SER A 71 15.65 11.54 6.13
CA SER A 71 16.44 11.52 7.37
C SER A 71 15.72 10.75 8.49
N VAL A 72 16.51 10.12 9.37
CA VAL A 72 16.01 9.45 10.58
C VAL A 72 15.21 10.43 11.46
N GLY A 73 15.64 11.69 11.58
CA GLY A 73 14.89 12.71 12.31
C GLY A 73 13.52 12.99 11.69
N LEU A 74 13.39 12.94 10.36
CA LEU A 74 12.13 13.19 9.68
C LEU A 74 11.15 12.02 9.86
N ILE A 75 11.59 10.76 9.76
CA ILE A 75 10.68 9.62 9.94
C ILE A 75 10.04 9.62 11.34
N TYR A 76 10.82 9.95 12.39
CA TYR A 76 10.31 10.02 13.76
C TYR A 76 9.32 11.16 14.01
N ARG A 77 9.25 12.16 13.13
CA ARG A 77 8.18 13.17 13.17
C ARG A 77 6.83 12.64 12.68
N TYR A 78 6.83 11.62 11.82
CA TYR A 78 5.62 11.00 11.29
C TYR A 78 5.18 9.77 12.08
N PHE A 79 6.14 8.96 12.53
CA PHE A 79 5.89 7.69 13.18
C PHE A 79 6.88 7.46 14.33
N ALA A 80 6.35 7.22 15.53
CA ALA A 80 7.19 7.01 16.71
C ALA A 80 7.98 5.70 16.67
N ASN A 81 7.43 4.68 16.00
CA ASN A 81 8.00 3.33 15.89
C ASN A 81 7.36 2.57 14.72
N LYS A 82 7.86 1.37 14.41
CA LYS A 82 7.37 0.55 13.30
C LYS A 82 5.94 0.03 13.53
N GLU A 83 5.52 -0.09 14.78
CA GLU A 83 4.15 -0.45 15.17
C GLU A 83 3.14 0.63 14.74
N THR A 84 3.49 1.91 14.87
CA THR A 84 2.67 3.02 14.35
C THR A 84 2.68 3.07 12.82
N VAL A 85 3.77 2.65 12.18
CA VAL A 85 3.85 2.53 10.71
C VAL A 85 2.90 1.46 10.21
N ILE A 86 2.98 0.22 10.73
CA ILE A 86 2.11 -0.88 10.29
C ILE A 86 0.63 -0.62 10.60
N SER A 87 0.33 0.07 11.71
CA SER A 87 -1.04 0.50 12.01
C SER A 87 -1.56 1.48 10.95
N ALA A 88 -0.75 2.45 10.55
CA ALA A 88 -1.11 3.37 9.48
C ALA A 88 -1.21 2.72 8.10
N MET A 89 -0.41 1.68 7.83
CA MET A 89 -0.57 0.86 6.63
C MET A 89 -1.91 0.12 6.64
N ALA A 90 -2.31 -0.45 7.79
CA ALA A 90 -3.62 -1.10 7.94
C ALA A 90 -4.77 -0.11 7.72
N ASP A 91 -4.69 1.11 8.28
CA ASP A 91 -5.69 2.16 8.05
C ASP A 91 -5.78 2.58 6.58
N ARG A 92 -4.63 2.69 5.90
CA ARG A 92 -4.58 2.97 4.44
C ARG A 92 -5.27 1.86 3.67
N HIS A 93 -4.92 0.61 3.97
CA HIS A 93 -5.47 -0.55 3.26
C HIS A 93 -6.97 -0.72 3.49
N LYS A 94 -7.47 -0.43 4.71
CA LYS A 94 -8.92 -0.40 4.98
C LYS A 94 -9.66 0.60 4.10
N LYS A 95 -9.09 1.77 3.84
CA LYS A 95 -9.70 2.76 2.92
C LYS A 95 -9.74 2.24 1.50
N GLU A 96 -8.65 1.63 1.02
CA GLU A 96 -8.59 0.97 -0.29
C GLU A 96 -9.65 -0.13 -0.40
N ILE A 97 -9.81 -0.97 0.63
CA ILE A 97 -10.86 -2.00 0.71
C ILE A 97 -12.26 -1.37 0.58
N GLN A 98 -12.53 -0.28 1.31
CA GLN A 98 -13.83 0.41 1.22
C GLN A 98 -14.07 0.94 -0.19
N GLU A 99 -13.08 1.55 -0.84
CA GLU A 99 -13.21 2.04 -2.22
C GLU A 99 -13.48 0.90 -3.23
N VAL A 100 -12.84 -0.26 -3.04
CA VAL A 100 -13.11 -1.45 -3.87
C VAL A 100 -14.51 -1.99 -3.61
N LEU A 101 -14.94 -2.06 -2.35
CA LEU A 101 -16.29 -2.51 -1.98
C LEU A 101 -17.37 -1.60 -2.54
N GLU A 102 -17.19 -0.27 -2.50
CA GLU A 102 -18.15 0.65 -3.12
C GLU A 102 -18.25 0.42 -4.63
N ARG A 103 -17.13 0.20 -5.33
CA ARG A 103 -17.16 -0.16 -6.76
C ARG A 103 -17.88 -1.49 -6.99
N ALA A 104 -17.62 -2.49 -6.15
CA ALA A 104 -18.27 -3.79 -6.25
C ALA A 104 -19.79 -3.69 -6.04
N ARG A 105 -20.26 -2.86 -5.09
CA ARG A 105 -21.71 -2.63 -4.85
C ARG A 105 -22.44 -2.04 -6.04
N GLN A 106 -21.75 -1.33 -6.94
CA GLN A 106 -22.36 -0.77 -8.14
C GLN A 106 -22.40 -1.75 -9.31
N ALA A 107 -21.83 -2.96 -9.15
CA ALA A 107 -21.83 -3.95 -10.21
C ALA A 107 -23.24 -4.54 -10.42
N PRO A 108 -23.64 -4.78 -11.69
CA PRO A 108 -24.93 -5.38 -12.03
C PRO A 108 -25.25 -6.73 -11.36
N THR A 109 -24.24 -7.55 -11.07
CA THR A 109 -24.41 -8.90 -10.50
C THR A 109 -23.45 -9.17 -9.35
N LEU A 110 -23.78 -10.14 -8.49
CA LEU A 110 -22.87 -10.57 -7.43
C LEU A 110 -21.57 -11.17 -8.02
N LEU A 111 -21.66 -11.92 -9.13
CA LEU A 111 -20.47 -12.45 -9.80
C LEU A 111 -19.52 -11.31 -10.23
N GLU A 112 -20.04 -10.27 -10.89
CA GLU A 112 -19.23 -9.12 -11.28
C GLU A 112 -18.67 -8.36 -10.06
N SER A 113 -19.43 -8.28 -8.96
CA SER A 113 -18.96 -7.74 -7.69
C SER A 113 -17.73 -8.51 -7.17
N LEU A 114 -17.80 -9.85 -7.17
CA LEU A 114 -16.71 -10.72 -6.75
C LEU A 114 -15.52 -10.65 -7.71
N GLU A 115 -15.75 -10.54 -9.03
CA GLU A 115 -14.69 -10.33 -10.02
C GLU A 115 -13.91 -9.03 -9.76
N ILE A 116 -14.59 -7.93 -9.42
CA ILE A 116 -13.96 -6.66 -9.04
C ILE A 116 -13.08 -6.85 -7.79
N LEU A 117 -13.61 -7.51 -6.76
CA LEU A 117 -12.90 -7.74 -5.51
C LEU A 117 -11.66 -8.61 -5.69
N PHE A 118 -11.77 -9.72 -6.42
CA PHE A 118 -10.65 -10.63 -6.66
C PHE A 118 -9.54 -9.96 -7.48
N THR A 119 -9.89 -9.11 -8.45
CA THR A 119 -8.93 -8.50 -9.38
C THR A 119 -8.36 -7.17 -8.93
N ALA A 120 -8.80 -6.64 -7.78
CA ALA A 120 -8.39 -5.31 -7.29
C ALA A 120 -6.87 -5.12 -7.19
N HIS A 121 -6.13 -6.16 -6.79
CA HIS A 121 -4.68 -6.11 -6.57
C HIS A 121 -3.87 -6.51 -7.82
N CYS A 122 -4.51 -6.84 -8.95
CA CYS A 122 -3.80 -7.26 -10.17
C CYS A 122 -2.94 -6.16 -10.80
N CYS A 123 -3.37 -4.90 -10.64
CA CYS A 123 -2.74 -3.74 -11.26
C CYS A 123 -1.70 -3.07 -10.36
N GLU A 124 -1.38 -3.64 -9.20
CA GLU A 124 -0.37 -3.07 -8.32
C GLU A 124 1.03 -3.12 -8.96
N ASN A 125 1.86 -2.14 -8.61
CA ASN A 125 3.22 -2.01 -9.14
C ASN A 125 4.12 -3.22 -8.80
N SER A 126 3.77 -4.03 -7.79
CA SER A 126 4.58 -5.18 -7.34
C SER A 126 3.74 -6.23 -6.58
N PRO A 127 2.88 -7.01 -7.26
CA PRO A 127 1.98 -7.98 -6.61
C PRO A 127 2.72 -9.09 -5.83
N LYS A 128 3.95 -9.43 -6.26
CA LYS A 128 4.83 -10.36 -5.54
C LYS A 128 5.26 -9.81 -4.17
N LEU A 129 5.55 -8.50 -4.11
CA LEU A 129 5.93 -7.82 -2.88
C LEU A 129 4.77 -7.83 -1.88
N LEU A 130 3.56 -7.52 -2.35
CA LEU A 130 2.36 -7.56 -1.51
C LEU A 130 2.11 -8.98 -0.97
N SER A 131 2.19 -10.00 -1.83
CA SER A 131 1.96 -11.40 -1.43
C SER A 131 2.95 -11.86 -0.37
N ALA A 132 4.25 -11.56 -0.56
CA ALA A 132 5.29 -11.86 0.41
C ALA A 132 5.06 -11.15 1.75
N PHE A 133 4.73 -9.85 1.70
CA PHE A 133 4.39 -9.07 2.88
C PHE A 133 3.22 -9.66 3.66
N VAL A 134 2.11 -10.02 2.98
CA VAL A 134 0.92 -10.57 3.65
C VAL A 134 1.23 -11.92 4.31
N VAL A 135 1.99 -12.79 3.66
CA VAL A 135 2.40 -14.09 4.23
C VAL A 135 3.26 -13.90 5.48
N ASP A 136 4.26 -13.01 5.42
CA ASP A 136 5.09 -12.69 6.58
C ASP A 136 4.27 -12.04 7.70
N LEU A 137 3.28 -11.22 7.35
CA LEU A 137 2.39 -10.58 8.32
C LEU A 137 1.52 -11.61 9.06
N TYR A 138 1.04 -12.65 8.38
CA TYR A 138 0.35 -13.78 9.03
C TYR A 138 1.30 -14.58 9.93
N ALA A 139 2.54 -14.79 9.51
CA ALA A 139 3.54 -15.45 10.33
C ALA A 139 3.90 -14.62 11.58
N GLU A 140 3.93 -13.29 11.48
CA GLU A 140 4.13 -12.39 12.61
C GLU A 140 2.90 -12.35 13.54
N ALA A 141 1.69 -12.32 12.99
CA ALA A 141 0.44 -12.36 13.77
C ALA A 141 0.34 -13.59 14.69
N SER A 142 0.96 -14.72 14.33
CA SER A 142 0.99 -15.92 15.17
C SER A 142 1.73 -15.75 16.51
N ARG A 143 2.61 -14.74 16.61
CA ARG A 143 3.48 -14.49 17.78
C ARG A 143 3.40 -13.07 18.34
N ASN A 144 2.70 -12.17 17.67
CA ASN A 144 2.56 -10.77 18.04
C ASN A 144 1.08 -10.36 18.12
N PRO A 145 0.50 -10.24 19.33
CA PRO A 145 -0.93 -9.96 19.51
C PRO A 145 -1.38 -8.63 18.90
N GLN A 146 -0.50 -7.62 18.87
CA GLN A 146 -0.82 -6.33 18.28
C GLN A 146 -0.98 -6.44 16.76
N VAL A 147 -0.05 -7.13 16.09
CA VAL A 147 -0.15 -7.41 14.66
C VAL A 147 -1.36 -8.31 14.37
N ALA A 148 -1.63 -9.31 15.22
CA ALA A 148 -2.80 -10.16 15.08
C ALA A 148 -4.12 -9.39 15.14
N ASN A 149 -4.23 -8.39 16.02
CA ASN A 149 -5.39 -7.51 16.10
C ASN A 149 -5.55 -6.67 14.83
N LEU A 150 -4.48 -6.07 14.33
CA LEU A 150 -4.50 -5.30 13.08
C LEU A 150 -4.94 -6.17 11.89
N VAL A 151 -4.38 -7.37 11.76
CA VAL A 151 -4.76 -8.31 10.70
C VAL A 151 -6.22 -8.72 10.81
N ARG A 152 -6.70 -9.09 12.00
CA ARG A 152 -8.12 -9.42 12.22
C ARG A 152 -9.03 -8.27 11.84
N ASP A 153 -8.69 -7.07 12.25
CA ASP A 153 -9.50 -5.87 12.03
C ASP A 153 -9.60 -5.50 10.53
N VAL A 154 -8.50 -5.66 9.79
CA VAL A 154 -8.49 -5.55 8.32
C VAL A 154 -9.34 -6.65 7.68
N LEU A 155 -9.14 -7.92 8.06
CA LEU A 155 -9.86 -9.05 7.49
C LEU A 155 -11.37 -8.96 7.77
N GLN A 156 -11.76 -8.56 8.98
CA GLN A 156 -13.15 -8.38 9.35
C GLN A 156 -13.82 -7.30 8.48
N THR A 157 -13.13 -6.16 8.27
CA THR A 157 -13.62 -5.09 7.38
C THR A 157 -13.93 -5.60 5.97
N SER A 158 -13.04 -6.44 5.42
CA SER A 158 -13.22 -7.04 4.10
C SER A 158 -14.34 -8.09 4.11
N MET A 159 -14.40 -8.95 5.12
CA MET A 159 -15.40 -10.01 5.25
C MET A 159 -16.80 -9.45 5.45
N ASP A 160 -16.97 -8.42 6.27
CA ASP A 160 -18.26 -7.76 6.50
C ASP A 160 -18.82 -7.18 5.19
N GLY A 161 -17.97 -6.53 4.41
CA GLY A 161 -18.35 -5.97 3.11
C GLY A 161 -18.81 -7.02 2.11
N VAL A 162 -18.12 -8.16 2.03
CA VAL A 162 -18.50 -9.26 1.13
C VAL A 162 -19.75 -9.98 1.61
N THR A 163 -19.87 -10.20 2.93
CA THR A 163 -21.07 -10.80 3.55
C THR A 163 -22.30 -9.97 3.25
N ASP A 164 -22.20 -8.64 3.37
CA ASP A 164 -23.26 -7.71 3.04
C ASP A 164 -23.63 -7.74 1.54
N LEU A 165 -22.65 -7.82 0.64
CA LEU A 165 -22.89 -8.00 -0.80
C LEU A 165 -23.67 -9.29 -1.09
N ILE A 166 -23.27 -10.40 -0.47
CA ILE A 166 -23.92 -11.70 -0.64
C ILE A 166 -25.34 -11.67 -0.08
N ALA A 167 -25.53 -11.15 1.14
CA ALA A 167 -26.84 -11.12 1.82
C ALA A 167 -27.89 -10.30 1.05
N ARG A 168 -27.48 -9.26 0.32
CA ARG A 168 -28.36 -8.42 -0.51
C ARG A 168 -28.65 -9.01 -1.88
N SER A 169 -27.89 -10.01 -2.32
CA SER A 169 -28.01 -10.59 -3.65
C SER A 169 -29.08 -11.70 -3.70
N PRO A 170 -29.79 -11.87 -4.83
CA PRO A 170 -30.68 -13.01 -5.02
C PRO A 170 -29.95 -14.36 -4.94
N GLU A 171 -28.71 -14.42 -5.39
CA GLU A 171 -27.87 -15.62 -5.38
C GLU A 171 -27.46 -16.02 -3.96
N GLY A 172 -27.23 -15.06 -3.06
CA GLY A 172 -26.96 -15.35 -1.64
C GLY A 172 -28.10 -16.09 -0.95
N LYS A 173 -29.35 -15.92 -1.40
CA LYS A 173 -30.51 -16.67 -0.90
C LYS A 173 -30.61 -18.09 -1.45
N ASN A 174 -29.95 -18.36 -2.56
CA ASN A 174 -30.02 -19.61 -3.32
C ASN A 174 -28.67 -20.34 -3.35
N ALA A 175 -27.75 -20.03 -2.43
CA ALA A 175 -26.44 -20.62 -2.40
C ALA A 175 -26.51 -22.14 -2.17
N ALA A 176 -25.55 -22.86 -2.75
CA ALA A 176 -25.45 -24.31 -2.65
C ALA A 176 -25.30 -24.74 -1.18
N GLY A 177 -25.96 -25.84 -0.82
CA GLY A 177 -25.82 -26.47 0.49
C GLY A 177 -26.46 -25.71 1.67
N GLY A 178 -27.21 -24.63 1.42
CA GLY A 178 -27.87 -23.87 2.49
C GLY A 178 -26.92 -23.05 3.36
N LEU A 179 -25.72 -22.74 2.84
CA LEU A 179 -24.71 -21.94 3.53
C LEU A 179 -25.22 -20.50 3.75
N THR A 180 -24.90 -19.96 4.91
CA THR A 180 -25.17 -18.57 5.27
C THR A 180 -24.23 -17.60 4.52
N PRO A 181 -24.59 -16.31 4.38
CA PRO A 181 -23.71 -15.30 3.80
C PRO A 181 -22.32 -15.23 4.44
N ASP A 182 -22.25 -15.41 5.77
CA ASP A 182 -20.99 -15.44 6.52
C ASP A 182 -20.11 -16.63 6.14
N GLU A 183 -20.70 -17.84 6.07
CA GLU A 183 -19.98 -19.05 5.64
C GLU A 183 -19.50 -18.96 4.18
N LEU A 184 -20.32 -18.38 3.30
CA LEU A 184 -19.94 -18.13 1.91
C LEU A 184 -18.78 -17.14 1.82
N SER A 185 -18.86 -16.04 2.57
CA SER A 185 -17.79 -15.04 2.68
C SER A 185 -16.50 -15.69 3.18
N GLU A 186 -16.56 -16.52 4.22
CA GLU A 186 -15.40 -17.25 4.75
C GLU A 186 -14.73 -18.15 3.68
N LEU A 187 -15.52 -18.93 2.94
CA LEU A 187 -15.00 -19.78 1.85
C LEU A 187 -14.36 -18.96 0.73
N ILE A 188 -15.00 -17.85 0.34
CA ILE A 188 -14.49 -16.94 -0.68
C ILE A 188 -13.14 -16.34 -0.24
N PHE A 189 -13.04 -15.87 1.01
CA PHE A 189 -11.79 -15.35 1.57
C PHE A 189 -10.73 -16.42 1.77
N ALA A 190 -11.10 -17.66 2.08
CA ALA A 190 -10.16 -18.77 2.15
C ALA A 190 -9.49 -19.01 0.79
N VAL A 191 -10.27 -19.01 -0.30
CA VAL A 191 -9.73 -19.13 -1.66
C VAL A 191 -8.85 -17.94 -2.03
N ALA A 192 -9.31 -16.70 -1.79
CA ALA A 192 -8.54 -15.49 -2.09
C ALA A 192 -7.18 -15.47 -1.36
N ARG A 193 -7.14 -15.83 -0.08
CA ARG A 193 -5.89 -15.95 0.70
C ARG A 193 -5.00 -17.08 0.18
N GLY A 194 -5.59 -18.21 -0.21
CA GLY A 194 -4.86 -19.33 -0.81
C GLY A 194 -4.13 -18.94 -2.11
N MET A 195 -4.72 -18.02 -2.90
CA MET A 195 -4.08 -17.50 -4.11
C MET A 195 -2.82 -16.68 -3.81
N LEU A 196 -2.84 -15.86 -2.74
CA LEU A 196 -1.65 -15.12 -2.29
C LEU A 196 -0.53 -16.09 -1.87
N MET A 197 -0.87 -17.15 -1.14
CA MET A 197 0.11 -18.18 -0.74
C MET A 197 0.69 -18.90 -1.96
N ARG A 198 -0.15 -19.21 -2.96
CA ARG A 198 0.30 -19.82 -4.22
C ARG A 198 1.29 -18.92 -4.95
N ASP A 199 1.06 -17.60 -5.00
CA ASP A 199 1.96 -16.65 -5.65
C ASP A 199 3.36 -16.63 -4.99
N VAL A 200 3.43 -16.88 -3.68
CA VAL A 200 4.70 -16.99 -2.94
C VAL A 200 5.38 -18.35 -3.17
N LEU A 201 4.64 -19.45 -3.11
CA LEU A 201 5.18 -20.81 -3.22
C LEU A 201 5.50 -21.23 -4.66
N GLN A 202 4.80 -20.66 -5.64
CA GLN A 202 4.94 -20.95 -7.06
C GLN A 202 5.01 -19.63 -7.85
N PRO A 203 6.08 -18.84 -7.70
CA PRO A 203 6.18 -17.54 -8.33
C PRO A 203 6.17 -17.69 -9.85
N GLN A 204 5.20 -17.02 -10.49
CA GLN A 204 5.10 -16.93 -11.95
C GLN A 204 5.35 -15.50 -12.41
N GLU A 205 6.07 -15.36 -13.52
CA GLU A 205 6.13 -14.09 -14.25
C GLU A 205 4.84 -13.97 -15.07
N MET A 206 4.00 -13.01 -14.68
CA MET A 206 2.72 -12.73 -15.33
C MET A 206 2.57 -11.23 -15.45
N THR A 207 2.15 -10.78 -16.63
CA THR A 207 1.63 -9.43 -16.83
C THR A 207 0.37 -9.22 -15.96
N ALA A 208 0.00 -7.96 -15.71
CA ALA A 208 -1.24 -7.65 -15.00
C ALA A 208 -2.48 -8.26 -15.67
N ALA A 209 -2.50 -8.31 -17.01
CA ALA A 209 -3.60 -8.88 -17.79
C ALA A 209 -3.69 -10.42 -17.63
N GLU A 210 -2.56 -11.11 -17.65
CA GLU A 210 -2.53 -12.56 -17.41
C GLU A 210 -2.94 -12.90 -15.98
N ARG A 211 -2.44 -12.14 -14.99
CA ARG A 211 -2.82 -12.32 -13.58
C ARG A 211 -4.31 -12.11 -13.41
N ARG A 212 -4.87 -11.04 -13.98
CA ARG A 212 -6.30 -10.77 -13.97
C ARG A 212 -7.09 -11.92 -14.56
N THR A 213 -6.67 -12.44 -15.70
CA THR A 213 -7.32 -13.58 -16.36
C THR A 213 -7.32 -14.82 -15.47
N ALA A 214 -6.20 -15.15 -14.85
CA ALA A 214 -6.10 -16.28 -13.94
C ALA A 214 -6.98 -16.12 -12.69
N GLN A 215 -7.03 -14.93 -12.10
CA GLN A 215 -7.88 -14.66 -10.94
C GLN A 215 -9.38 -14.73 -11.29
N LEU A 216 -9.77 -14.21 -12.46
CA LEU A 216 -11.13 -14.34 -12.97
C LEU A 216 -11.53 -15.81 -13.20
N GLU A 217 -10.60 -16.63 -13.67
CA GLU A 217 -10.87 -18.06 -13.83
C GLU A 217 -11.13 -18.74 -12.48
N VAL A 218 -10.35 -18.42 -11.46
CA VAL A 218 -10.55 -18.95 -10.09
C VAL A 218 -11.90 -18.52 -9.54
N VAL A 219 -12.25 -17.23 -9.59
CA VAL A 219 -13.53 -16.74 -9.04
C VAL A 219 -14.73 -17.31 -9.78
N ARG A 220 -14.67 -17.49 -11.11
CA ARG A 220 -15.74 -18.14 -11.90
C ARG A 220 -15.88 -19.63 -11.61
N ARG A 221 -14.77 -20.33 -11.32
CA ARG A 221 -14.81 -21.73 -10.86
C ARG A 221 -15.45 -21.82 -9.48
N LEU A 222 -15.04 -20.96 -8.55
CA LEU A 222 -15.60 -20.91 -7.21
C LEU A 222 -17.10 -20.56 -7.24
N TRP A 223 -17.48 -19.57 -8.04
CA TRP A 223 -18.88 -19.20 -8.29
C TRP A 223 -19.72 -20.40 -8.69
N ARG A 224 -19.21 -21.21 -9.64
CA ARG A 224 -19.94 -22.38 -10.11
C ARG A 224 -20.18 -23.43 -9.02
N LEU A 225 -19.25 -23.56 -8.08
CA LEU A 225 -19.37 -24.48 -6.96
C LEU A 225 -20.33 -23.97 -5.87
N LEU A 226 -20.34 -22.66 -5.64
CA LEU A 226 -21.11 -22.06 -4.54
C LEU A 226 -22.53 -21.64 -4.93
N PHE A 227 -22.79 -21.28 -6.19
CA PHE A 227 -24.04 -20.62 -6.58
C PHE A 227 -24.79 -21.27 -7.75
N THR A 228 -24.16 -22.12 -8.57
CA THR A 228 -24.91 -22.92 -9.55
C THR A 228 -25.37 -24.23 -8.92
N ASN A 229 -26.68 -24.38 -8.86
CA ASN A 229 -27.37 -25.52 -8.30
C ASN A 229 -26.87 -26.84 -8.91
N THR A 230 -26.57 -27.82 -8.04
CA THR A 230 -26.28 -29.22 -8.40
C THR A 230 -27.53 -29.95 -8.92
N MET A 231 -28.51 -29.24 -9.50
CA MET A 231 -29.73 -29.85 -10.06
C MET A 231 -29.51 -30.39 -11.47
N GLU A 232 -28.46 -29.99 -12.20
CA GLU A 232 -28.12 -30.59 -13.51
C GLU A 232 -27.36 -31.93 -13.39
N LEU A 233 -26.88 -32.30 -12.21
CA LEU A 233 -26.20 -33.59 -11.99
C LEU A 233 -27.12 -34.68 -11.38
N ALA A 234 -28.39 -34.36 -11.14
CA ALA A 234 -29.37 -35.25 -10.49
C ALA A 234 -30.63 -35.58 -11.32
N GLY A 235 -30.68 -35.21 -12.61
CA GLY A 235 -31.60 -35.82 -13.60
C GLY A 235 -30.75 -36.52 -14.65
N VAL A 236 -30.82 -37.83 -14.90
CA VAL A 236 -32.00 -38.68 -15.16
C VAL A 236 -33.01 -38.00 -16.08
#